data_AF-A0A0F7FCH2-F1
#
_entry.id   AF-A0A0F7FCH2-F1
#
_cell.length_a   1.000
_cell.length_b   1.000
_cell.length_c   1.000
_cell.angle_alpha   90.00
_cell.angle_beta   90.00
_cell.angle_gamma   90.00
#
_symmetry.space_group_name_H-M   'P 1'
#
loop_
_entity.id
_entity.type
_entity.pdbx_description
1 polymer ?
#
loop_
_entity_poly.entity_id
_entity_poly.type
_entity_poly.pdbx_seq_one_letter_code
_entity_poly.pdbx_strand_id
1 'polypeptide(L)'
;MSMVSIQAELPALDNIIATLSNRDRLPYTREAVRAATIDLIQATWIQYASGVEVSYSGGTFRIGVQTGEYVRSIQDGLRFPDDLTGEVFSTSRHGAAIESGQEAKDLKPKLLASSKAKVGANGKKYVTVPFRHGAPGSATMADMPKRMHEQAKKLEFSRVTSSLPSRTYSWGGRIKSDDTGKRSHTGSHPGAGYSWKTGKHQGMVKMGGAGQTQYLTFRRVSENSDPKSWRRPTIKPKPIREAVIENTRDQVRDMIVQGFQKDLAAAGLGGG
;
A
#
# COMPACT_ATOMS: atom_id res chain seq x y z
N MET A 1 -17.21 3.34 -8.34
CA MET A 1 -16.23 4.43 -8.47
C MET A 1 -16.78 5.58 -7.67
N SER A 2 -16.19 5.97 -6.55
CA SER A 2 -16.63 7.19 -5.85
C SER A 2 -15.85 8.37 -6.42
N MET A 3 -16.54 9.20 -7.22
CA MET A 3 -16.05 10.53 -7.52
C MET A 3 -16.04 11.31 -6.22
N VAL A 4 -14.89 11.88 -5.86
CA VAL A 4 -14.80 12.85 -4.78
C VAL A 4 -14.43 14.16 -5.48
N SER A 5 -15.40 15.05 -5.60
CA SER A 5 -15.24 16.37 -6.22
C SER A 5 -14.96 17.39 -5.13
N ILE A 6 -13.96 18.24 -5.33
CA ILE A 6 -13.77 19.44 -4.52
C ILE A 6 -14.54 20.55 -5.22
N GLN A 7 -15.78 20.79 -4.79
CA GLN A 7 -16.52 21.97 -5.22
C GLN A 7 -16.04 23.16 -4.39
N ALA A 8 -15.44 24.15 -5.03
CA ALA A 8 -15.21 25.44 -4.41
C ALA A 8 -16.54 26.20 -4.42
N GLU A 9 -17.25 26.21 -3.29
CA GLU A 9 -18.40 27.10 -3.11
C GLU A 9 -17.89 28.54 -3.01
N LEU A 10 -17.94 29.24 -4.13
CA LEU A 10 -17.69 30.67 -4.23
C LEU A 10 -19.06 31.37 -4.22
N PRO A 11 -19.36 32.23 -3.23
CA PRO A 11 -20.65 32.89 -3.15
C PRO A 11 -20.86 33.83 -4.36
N ALA A 12 -22.04 33.73 -4.98
CA ALA A 12 -22.55 34.57 -6.06
C ALA A 12 -21.98 34.37 -7.48
N LEU A 13 -21.53 33.15 -7.84
CA LEU A 13 -21.05 32.89 -9.21
C LEU A 13 -22.14 32.98 -10.28
N ASP A 14 -23.36 32.49 -10.06
CA ASP A 14 -24.31 32.27 -11.17
C ASP A 14 -24.65 33.55 -11.94
N ASN A 15 -24.83 34.68 -11.25
CA ASN A 15 -25.15 35.96 -11.89
C ASN A 15 -23.95 36.62 -12.57
N ILE A 16 -22.73 36.40 -12.05
CA ILE A 16 -21.48 36.98 -12.59
C ILE A 16 -20.90 36.11 -13.71
N ILE A 17 -20.97 34.77 -13.58
CA ILE A 17 -20.70 33.85 -14.68
C ILE A 17 -21.68 34.16 -15.82
N ALA A 18 -22.98 34.32 -15.58
CA ALA A 18 -23.94 34.62 -16.66
C ALA A 18 -23.60 35.92 -17.43
N THR A 19 -22.97 36.90 -16.78
CA THR A 19 -22.49 38.13 -17.44
C THR A 19 -21.13 37.96 -18.14
N LEU A 20 -20.25 37.08 -17.64
CA LEU A 20 -18.91 36.82 -18.20
C LEU A 20 -18.88 35.67 -19.23
N SER A 21 -19.90 34.81 -19.24
CA SER A 21 -20.02 33.62 -20.10
C SER A 21 -20.39 33.94 -21.56
N ASN A 22 -20.59 35.22 -21.88
CA ASN A 22 -20.91 35.63 -23.24
C ASN A 22 -19.68 35.76 -24.18
N ARG A 23 -18.47 35.33 -23.75
CA ARG A 23 -17.31 34.88 -24.59
C ARG A 23 -16.00 34.88 -23.76
N ASP A 24 -15.32 33.74 -23.65
CA ASP A 24 -13.85 33.57 -23.52
C ASP A 24 -13.03 34.41 -22.51
N ARG A 25 -13.62 34.92 -21.42
CA ARG A 25 -13.01 36.01 -20.62
C ARG A 25 -12.40 35.65 -19.26
N LEU A 26 -12.14 34.37 -18.97
CA LEU A 26 -11.51 33.97 -17.70
C LEU A 26 -10.15 33.23 -17.87
N PRO A 27 -9.19 33.75 -18.66
CA PRO A 27 -7.91 33.09 -18.86
C PRO A 27 -7.15 32.84 -17.56
N TYR A 28 -7.19 33.77 -16.60
CA TYR A 28 -6.46 33.63 -15.34
C TYR A 28 -7.14 32.65 -14.39
N THR A 29 -8.47 32.59 -14.35
CA THR A 29 -9.21 31.59 -13.58
C THR A 29 -8.99 30.19 -14.16
N ARG A 30 -9.02 30.02 -15.49
CA ARG A 30 -8.72 28.74 -16.16
C ARG A 30 -7.32 28.24 -15.81
N GLU A 31 -6.33 29.13 -15.90
CA GLU A 31 -4.95 28.80 -15.52
C GLU A 31 -4.85 28.43 -14.04
N ALA A 32 -5.53 29.18 -13.15
CA ALA A 32 -5.57 28.89 -11.73
C ALA A 32 -6.20 27.52 -11.41
N VAL A 33 -7.32 27.17 -12.06
CA VAL A 33 -7.94 25.84 -11.92
C VAL A 33 -6.97 24.74 -12.36
N ARG A 34 -6.29 24.94 -13.51
CA ARG A 34 -5.32 23.97 -14.02
C ARG A 34 -4.13 23.79 -13.08
N ALA A 35 -3.54 24.88 -12.59
CA ALA A 35 -2.44 24.86 -11.64
C ALA A 35 -2.86 24.23 -10.30
N ALA A 36 -4.03 24.60 -9.76
CA ALA A 36 -4.56 24.01 -8.53
C ALA A 36 -4.77 22.50 -8.67
N THR A 37 -5.22 22.04 -9.83
CA THR A 37 -5.45 20.61 -10.09
C THR A 37 -4.14 19.83 -10.20
N ILE A 38 -3.17 20.32 -10.98
CA ILE A 38 -1.93 19.60 -11.29
C ILE A 38 -0.88 19.81 -10.21
N ASP A 39 -0.53 21.08 -9.96
CA ASP A 39 0.64 21.44 -9.17
C ASP A 39 0.39 21.33 -7.67
N LEU A 40 -0.88 21.42 -7.26
CA LEU A 40 -1.27 21.31 -5.86
C LEU A 40 -1.97 19.99 -5.55
N ILE A 41 -3.16 19.72 -6.10
CA ILE A 41 -3.95 18.53 -5.74
C ILE A 41 -3.24 17.24 -6.16
N GLN A 42 -2.90 17.09 -7.45
CA GLN A 42 -2.27 15.88 -7.97
C GLN A 42 -0.90 15.65 -7.34
N ALA A 43 -0.06 16.70 -7.26
CA ALA A 43 1.26 16.63 -6.65
C ALA A 43 1.19 16.20 -5.17
N THR A 44 0.29 16.80 -4.38
CA THR A 44 0.10 16.45 -2.96
C THR A 44 -0.36 15.00 -2.81
N TRP A 45 -1.32 14.56 -3.63
CA TRP A 45 -1.78 13.17 -3.61
C TRP A 45 -0.64 12.20 -3.96
N ILE A 46 0.17 12.50 -4.97
CA ILE A 46 1.35 11.70 -5.33
C ILE A 46 2.34 11.62 -4.16
N GLN A 47 2.62 12.74 -3.47
CA GLN A 47 3.53 12.75 -2.33
C GLN A 47 3.02 11.86 -1.18
N TYR A 48 1.73 11.96 -0.86
CA TYR A 48 1.10 11.15 0.18
C TYR A 48 1.08 9.67 -0.20
N ALA A 49 0.72 9.36 -1.46
CA ALA A 49 0.75 8.02 -2.05
C ALA A 49 2.19 7.43 -2.07
N SER A 50 3.21 8.29 -2.16
CA SER A 50 4.62 7.92 -2.11
C SER A 50 5.14 7.66 -0.69
N GLY A 51 4.31 7.82 0.34
CA GLY A 51 4.65 7.44 1.71
C GLY A 51 5.34 8.53 2.52
N VAL A 52 5.09 9.80 2.20
CA VAL A 52 5.27 10.91 3.14
C VAL A 52 4.30 10.72 4.31
N GLU A 53 4.66 11.25 5.49
CA GLU A 53 3.76 11.29 6.63
C GLU A 53 2.62 12.30 6.37
N VAL A 54 1.39 11.86 6.58
CA VAL A 54 0.19 12.64 6.32
C VAL A 54 -0.51 12.89 7.63
N SER A 55 -0.77 14.17 7.92
CA SER A 55 -1.60 14.60 9.04
C SER A 55 -2.85 15.28 8.48
N TYR A 56 -3.99 14.97 9.06
CA TYR A 56 -5.30 15.56 8.77
C TYR A 56 -6.18 15.43 10.02
N SER A 57 -7.40 15.97 9.99
CA SER A 57 -8.34 15.97 11.12
C SER A 57 -8.60 14.59 11.74
N GLY A 58 -8.53 13.51 10.96
CA GLY A 58 -8.70 12.13 11.44
C GLY A 58 -7.43 11.47 11.99
N GLY A 59 -6.31 12.19 12.08
CA GLY A 59 -5.06 11.75 12.69
C GLY A 59 -3.87 11.72 11.72
N THR A 60 -2.82 10.97 12.09
CA THR A 60 -1.59 10.87 11.31
C THR A 60 -1.36 9.45 10.81
N PHE A 61 -0.94 9.31 9.54
CA PHE A 61 -0.59 8.03 8.96
C PHE A 61 0.53 8.13 7.92
N ARG A 62 1.17 6.99 7.63
CA ARG A 62 2.17 6.85 6.57
C ARG A 62 1.94 5.59 5.76
N ILE A 63 2.13 5.64 4.44
CA ILE A 63 2.06 4.45 3.58
C ILE A 63 3.41 3.71 3.64
N GLY A 64 3.38 2.46 4.12
CA GLY A 64 4.60 1.67 4.33
C GLY A 64 5.06 0.85 3.13
N VAL A 65 4.19 0.61 2.13
CA VAL A 65 4.53 -0.18 0.93
C VAL A 65 4.21 0.64 -0.30
N GLN A 66 5.25 1.18 -0.92
CA GLN A 66 5.19 1.94 -2.16
C GLN A 66 5.11 0.97 -3.34
N THR A 67 3.91 0.63 -3.80
CA THR A 67 3.80 0.09 -5.15
C THR A 67 3.67 1.28 -6.09
N GLY A 68 4.63 1.45 -7.01
CA GLY A 68 4.59 2.53 -7.99
C GLY A 68 3.35 2.47 -8.90
N GLU A 69 2.55 1.41 -8.85
CA GLU A 69 1.23 1.32 -9.50
C GLU A 69 0.25 2.38 -8.98
N TYR A 70 0.14 2.58 -7.67
CA TYR A 70 -0.83 3.54 -7.13
C TYR A 70 -0.45 4.97 -7.53
N VAL A 71 0.82 5.34 -7.35
CA VAL A 71 1.36 6.63 -7.79
C VAL A 71 1.15 6.86 -9.28
N ARG A 72 1.50 5.88 -10.14
CA ARG A 72 1.29 5.98 -11.59
C ARG A 72 -0.19 6.18 -11.93
N SER A 73 -1.10 5.47 -11.27
CA SER A 73 -2.53 5.64 -11.55
C SER A 73 -3.08 7.03 -11.20
N ILE A 74 -2.44 7.76 -10.28
CA ILE A 74 -2.79 9.16 -9.96
C ILE A 74 -2.16 10.11 -10.99
N GLN A 75 -0.91 9.84 -11.39
CA GLN A 75 -0.22 10.59 -12.45
C GLN A 75 -0.99 10.54 -13.78
N ASP A 76 -1.46 9.34 -14.14
CA ASP A 76 -2.24 9.12 -15.36
C ASP A 76 -3.72 9.53 -15.21
N GLY A 77 -4.19 9.74 -13.98
CA GLY A 77 -5.58 10.00 -13.66
C GLY A 77 -5.91 11.48 -13.56
N LEU A 78 -5.76 12.21 -14.66
CA LEU A 78 -6.07 13.64 -14.76
C LEU A 78 -7.07 13.88 -15.89
N ARG A 79 -8.11 14.68 -15.64
CA ARG A 79 -9.03 15.14 -16.68
C ARG A 79 -9.54 16.54 -16.40
N PHE A 80 -9.86 17.27 -17.47
CA PHE A 80 -10.52 18.58 -17.44
C PHE A 80 -11.80 18.47 -18.26
N PRO A 81 -12.96 18.18 -17.62
CA PRO A 81 -14.23 18.09 -18.33
C PRO A 81 -14.61 19.39 -19.06
N ASP A 82 -14.22 20.52 -18.49
CA ASP A 82 -14.36 21.86 -19.04
C ASP A 82 -13.21 22.76 -18.54
N ASP A 83 -13.24 24.04 -18.91
CA ASP A 83 -12.20 25.01 -18.63
C ASP A 83 -12.09 25.45 -17.16
N LEU A 84 -13.13 25.22 -16.36
CA LEU A 84 -13.19 25.63 -14.96
C LEU A 84 -13.28 24.43 -14.01
N THR A 85 -13.21 23.21 -14.55
CA THR A 85 -13.27 21.97 -13.80
C THR A 85 -12.03 21.14 -14.08
N GLY A 86 -11.26 20.86 -13.02
CA GLY A 86 -10.15 19.91 -13.05
C GLY A 86 -10.40 18.76 -12.10
N GLU A 87 -10.07 17.54 -12.52
CA GLU A 87 -10.26 16.35 -11.71
C GLU A 87 -9.02 15.46 -11.70
N VAL A 88 -8.69 14.98 -10.52
CA VAL A 88 -7.67 13.96 -10.28
C VAL A 88 -8.36 12.69 -9.78
N PHE A 89 -8.02 11.54 -10.34
CA PHE A 89 -8.58 10.25 -9.96
C PHE A 89 -7.52 9.16 -9.96
N SER A 90 -7.85 8.00 -9.40
CA SER A 90 -6.99 6.82 -9.43
C SER A 90 -7.80 5.60 -9.84
N THR A 91 -7.25 4.81 -10.75
CA THR A 91 -7.83 3.53 -11.19
C THR A 91 -7.24 2.33 -10.45
N SER A 92 -6.30 2.55 -9.52
CA SER A 92 -5.61 1.45 -8.83
C SER A 92 -6.53 0.78 -7.82
N ARG A 93 -6.81 -0.51 -8.04
CA ARG A 93 -7.48 -1.38 -7.06
C ARG A 93 -6.69 -1.47 -5.76
N HIS A 94 -5.36 -1.40 -5.85
CA HIS A 94 -4.50 -1.41 -4.68
C HIS A 94 -4.65 -0.12 -3.87
N GLY A 95 -4.66 1.04 -4.54
CA GLY A 95 -4.93 2.35 -3.92
C GLY A 95 -6.27 2.38 -3.19
N ALA A 96 -7.34 1.93 -3.84
CA ALA A 96 -8.66 1.84 -3.24
C ALA A 96 -8.66 1.00 -1.93
N ALA A 97 -7.94 -0.13 -1.93
CA ALA A 97 -7.84 -1.01 -0.76
C ALA A 97 -6.90 -0.48 0.35
N ILE A 98 -6.04 0.50 0.05
CA ILE A 98 -5.29 1.26 1.08
C ILE A 98 -6.24 2.26 1.74
N GLU A 99 -7.00 2.98 0.93
CA GLU A 99 -7.87 4.04 1.41
C GLU A 99 -9.05 3.52 2.22
N SER A 100 -9.76 2.49 1.75
CA SER A 100 -10.89 1.89 2.47
C SER A 100 -10.46 0.99 3.63
N GLY A 101 -9.16 0.65 3.71
CA GLY A 101 -8.71 -0.45 4.54
C GLY A 101 -9.21 -1.80 4.03
N GLN A 102 -8.90 -2.85 4.79
CA GLN A 102 -9.25 -4.23 4.46
C GLN A 102 -9.55 -5.03 5.70
N GLU A 103 -10.66 -5.76 5.67
CA GLU A 103 -11.04 -6.66 6.75
C GLU A 103 -10.05 -7.82 6.96
N ALA A 104 -10.11 -8.39 8.16
CA ALA A 104 -9.42 -9.61 8.48
C ALA A 104 -9.77 -10.73 7.48
N LYS A 105 -8.74 -11.44 6.99
CA LYS A 105 -8.92 -12.46 5.95
C LYS A 105 -8.23 -13.76 6.29
N ASP A 106 -8.96 -14.87 6.15
CA ASP A 106 -8.36 -16.21 6.15
C ASP A 106 -7.64 -16.44 4.81
N LEU A 107 -6.34 -16.71 4.89
CA LEU A 107 -5.51 -16.96 3.72
C LEU A 107 -5.55 -18.43 3.27
N LYS A 108 -6.04 -19.36 4.11
CA LYS A 108 -6.02 -20.80 3.80
C LYS A 108 -6.72 -21.15 2.49
N PRO A 109 -7.96 -20.68 2.21
CA PRO A 109 -8.64 -21.06 0.97
C PRO A 109 -7.83 -20.69 -0.28
N LYS A 110 -7.26 -19.48 -0.31
CA LYS A 110 -6.44 -19.01 -1.43
C LYS A 110 -5.10 -19.76 -1.53
N LEU A 111 -4.47 -20.05 -0.40
CA LEU A 111 -3.20 -20.80 -0.35
C LEU A 111 -3.38 -22.25 -0.81
N LEU A 112 -4.48 -22.90 -0.42
CA LEU A 112 -4.80 -24.28 -0.79
C LEU A 112 -5.35 -24.43 -2.21
N ALA A 113 -5.91 -23.36 -2.79
CA ALA A 113 -6.31 -23.31 -4.20
C ALA A 113 -5.14 -23.02 -5.15
N SER A 114 -3.94 -22.73 -4.64
CA SER A 114 -2.74 -22.45 -5.44
C SER A 114 -2.31 -23.66 -6.27
N SER A 115 -1.74 -23.43 -7.45
CA SER A 115 -1.07 -24.47 -8.26
C SER A 115 0.14 -25.12 -7.56
N LYS A 116 0.62 -24.52 -6.46
CA LYS A 116 1.70 -25.06 -5.62
C LYS A 116 1.18 -25.96 -4.49
N ALA A 117 -0.14 -26.05 -4.29
CA ALA A 117 -0.73 -26.96 -3.33
C ALA A 117 -0.55 -28.41 -3.81
N LYS A 118 -0.32 -29.31 -2.86
CA LYS A 118 -0.12 -30.74 -3.08
C LYS A 118 -1.17 -31.52 -2.31
N VAL A 119 -1.49 -32.72 -2.78
CA VAL A 119 -2.32 -33.69 -2.04
C VAL A 119 -1.39 -34.60 -1.25
N GLY A 120 -1.63 -34.72 0.06
CA GLY A 120 -0.88 -35.63 0.93
C GLY A 120 -1.36 -37.07 0.79
N ALA A 121 -0.61 -38.01 1.38
CA ALA A 121 -0.98 -39.43 1.40
C ALA A 121 -2.36 -39.69 2.03
N ASN A 122 -2.81 -38.81 2.93
CA ASN A 122 -4.14 -38.85 3.55
C ASN A 122 -5.25 -38.21 2.69
N GLY A 123 -4.99 -37.91 1.42
CA GLY A 123 -5.93 -37.25 0.51
C GLY A 123 -6.15 -35.75 0.81
N LYS A 124 -5.51 -35.18 1.84
CA LYS A 124 -5.71 -33.78 2.22
C LYS A 124 -4.74 -32.84 1.53
N LYS A 125 -5.22 -31.65 1.17
CA LYS A 125 -4.39 -30.62 0.53
C LYS A 125 -3.49 -29.91 1.54
N TYR A 126 -2.28 -29.59 1.09
CA TYR A 126 -1.35 -28.75 1.81
C TYR A 126 -0.49 -27.91 0.87
N VAL A 127 0.03 -26.79 1.36
CA VAL A 127 1.03 -25.98 0.66
C VAL A 127 2.14 -25.58 1.61
N THR A 128 3.38 -25.60 1.12
CA THR A 128 4.55 -25.14 1.87
C THR A 128 4.87 -23.70 1.48
N VAL A 129 4.80 -22.80 2.45
CA VAL A 129 5.06 -21.36 2.28
C VAL A 129 6.45 -21.04 2.83
N PRO A 130 7.37 -20.55 1.99
CA PRO A 130 8.67 -20.07 2.44
C PRO A 130 8.56 -18.65 3.02
N PHE A 131 9.26 -18.40 4.12
CA PHE A 131 9.43 -17.07 4.72
C PHE A 131 10.90 -16.70 4.69
N ARG A 132 11.21 -15.56 4.06
CA ARG A 132 12.55 -14.98 4.04
C ARG A 132 12.79 -14.19 5.32
N HIS A 133 14.02 -14.29 5.84
CA HIS A 133 14.47 -13.51 6.99
C HIS A 133 15.69 -12.69 6.59
N GLY A 134 15.66 -11.40 6.91
CA GLY A 134 16.78 -10.50 6.71
C GLY A 134 17.90 -10.80 7.70
N ALA A 135 19.15 -10.59 7.29
CA ALA A 135 20.26 -10.51 8.24
C ALA A 135 20.07 -9.28 9.15
N PRO A 136 20.65 -9.24 10.36
CA PRO A 136 20.54 -8.08 11.24
C PRO A 136 20.96 -6.79 10.54
N GLY A 137 20.10 -5.77 10.57
CA GLY A 137 20.28 -4.51 9.85
C GLY A 137 19.71 -4.49 8.43
N SER A 138 18.87 -5.45 8.04
CA SER A 138 18.23 -5.46 6.71
C SER A 138 17.12 -4.41 6.64
N ALA A 139 17.24 -3.47 5.71
CA ALA A 139 16.22 -2.45 5.49
C ALA A 139 14.95 -2.99 4.78
N THR A 140 15.07 -4.10 4.04
CA THR A 140 14.03 -4.55 3.09
C THR A 140 13.24 -5.77 3.55
N MET A 141 13.68 -6.44 4.61
CA MET A 141 13.06 -7.67 5.12
C MET A 141 12.97 -7.64 6.64
N ALA A 142 12.08 -8.46 7.21
CA ALA A 142 12.02 -8.60 8.64
C ALA A 142 13.34 -9.18 9.18
N ASP A 143 14.03 -8.38 9.97
CA ASP A 143 15.30 -8.74 10.58
C ASP A 143 15.17 -9.95 11.49
N MET A 144 16.14 -10.86 11.37
CA MET A 144 16.35 -11.90 12.36
C MET A 144 17.23 -11.40 13.50
N PRO A 145 17.03 -11.89 14.74
CA PRO A 145 17.91 -11.57 15.86
C PRO A 145 19.36 -11.98 15.59
N LYS A 146 20.34 -11.20 16.12
CA LYS A 146 21.78 -11.46 15.95
C LYS A 146 22.17 -12.91 16.28
N ARG A 147 21.71 -13.42 17.42
CA ARG A 147 21.92 -14.82 17.84
C ARG A 147 21.45 -15.85 16.80
N MET A 148 20.29 -15.62 16.19
CA MET A 148 19.74 -16.51 15.16
C MET A 148 20.56 -16.45 13.88
N HIS A 149 21.01 -15.25 13.51
CA HIS A 149 21.87 -15.06 12.36
C HIS A 149 23.24 -15.75 12.52
N GLU A 150 23.85 -15.68 13.69
CA GLU A 150 25.10 -16.37 14.00
C GLU A 150 24.97 -17.88 13.87
N GLN A 151 23.85 -18.46 14.32
CA GLN A 151 23.54 -19.87 14.12
C GLN A 151 23.31 -20.20 12.64
N ALA A 152 22.53 -19.38 11.95
CA ALA A 152 22.20 -19.57 10.54
C ALA A 152 23.44 -19.49 9.63
N LYS A 153 24.40 -18.62 9.96
CA LYS A 153 25.67 -18.47 9.23
C LYS A 153 26.49 -19.76 9.20
N LYS A 154 26.45 -20.54 10.28
CA LYS A 154 27.17 -21.81 10.46
C LYS A 154 26.53 -22.99 9.72
N LEU A 155 25.31 -22.82 9.20
CA LEU A 155 24.68 -23.85 8.36
C LEU A 155 25.40 -23.96 7.03
N GLU A 156 25.44 -25.18 6.50
CA GLU A 156 25.86 -25.41 5.12
C GLU A 156 24.76 -24.96 4.15
N PHE A 157 25.16 -24.68 2.92
CA PHE A 157 24.21 -24.28 1.90
C PHE A 157 23.34 -25.46 1.46
N SER A 158 22.03 -25.27 1.59
CA SER A 158 21.03 -26.12 0.97
C SER A 158 20.94 -25.79 -0.52
N ARG A 159 20.96 -26.83 -1.35
CA ARG A 159 21.02 -26.72 -2.83
C ARG A 159 19.84 -27.45 -3.46
N VAL A 160 19.39 -26.91 -4.59
CA VAL A 160 18.45 -27.61 -5.46
C VAL A 160 19.25 -28.66 -6.23
N THR A 161 18.90 -29.94 -6.07
CA THR A 161 19.63 -31.06 -6.70
C THR A 161 19.03 -31.48 -8.04
N SER A 162 17.78 -31.15 -8.32
CA SER A 162 17.16 -31.32 -9.64
C SER A 162 16.30 -30.10 -9.99
N SER A 163 16.26 -29.73 -11.27
CA SER A 163 15.36 -28.70 -11.77
C SER A 163 13.93 -29.25 -11.96
N LEU A 164 13.03 -28.43 -12.48
CA LEU A 164 11.64 -28.83 -12.76
C LEU A 164 11.59 -30.06 -13.69
N PRO A 165 10.53 -30.90 -13.61
CA PRO A 165 9.27 -30.70 -12.89
C PRO A 165 9.33 -31.08 -11.40
N SER A 166 10.27 -31.93 -10.99
CA SER A 166 10.36 -32.47 -9.63
C SER A 166 11.58 -31.90 -8.89
N ARG A 167 11.55 -30.61 -8.55
CA ARG A 167 12.63 -29.99 -7.76
C ARG A 167 12.92 -30.77 -6.48
N THR A 168 14.09 -31.40 -6.41
CA THR A 168 14.63 -32.01 -5.19
C THR A 168 15.64 -31.08 -4.53
N TYR A 169 15.81 -31.24 -3.22
CA TYR A 169 16.68 -30.39 -2.42
C TYR A 169 17.66 -31.27 -1.62
N SER A 170 18.94 -30.92 -1.65
CA SER A 170 19.92 -31.33 -0.64
C SER A 170 19.96 -30.26 0.45
N TRP A 171 19.70 -30.66 1.69
CA TRP A 171 19.59 -29.73 2.82
C TRP A 171 20.91 -29.66 3.59
N GLY A 172 21.55 -28.49 3.62
CA GLY A 172 22.80 -28.22 4.36
C GLY A 172 22.63 -28.01 5.88
N GLY A 173 21.65 -28.68 6.47
CA GLY A 173 21.31 -28.53 7.90
C GLY A 173 20.20 -27.52 8.20
N ARG A 174 19.76 -27.52 9.46
CA ARG A 174 18.64 -26.69 9.96
C ARG A 174 18.88 -26.23 11.40
N ILE A 175 18.38 -25.05 11.75
CA ILE A 175 18.30 -24.64 13.16
C ILE A 175 17.26 -25.54 13.87
N LYS A 176 17.72 -26.33 14.86
CA LYS A 176 16.89 -27.27 15.62
C LYS A 176 16.25 -26.69 16.89
N SER A 177 16.76 -25.56 17.40
CA SER A 177 16.37 -25.04 18.71
C SER A 177 14.87 -24.70 18.78
N ASP A 178 14.22 -25.14 19.86
CA ASP A 178 12.81 -24.88 20.15
C ASP A 178 12.55 -23.47 20.73
N ASP A 179 13.60 -22.81 21.23
CA ASP A 179 13.55 -21.44 21.74
C ASP A 179 13.97 -20.41 20.66
N THR A 180 13.24 -20.45 19.55
CA THR A 180 13.45 -19.57 18.39
C THR A 180 12.31 -18.56 18.24
N GLY A 181 11.68 -18.21 19.37
CA GLY A 181 10.57 -17.27 19.46
C GLY A 181 9.24 -17.90 19.07
N LYS A 182 8.66 -18.72 19.96
CA LYS A 182 7.25 -19.13 19.84
C LYS A 182 6.39 -17.86 19.88
N ARG A 183 5.54 -17.70 18.87
CA ARG A 183 4.64 -16.54 18.78
C ARG A 183 3.24 -17.00 19.17
N SER A 184 2.71 -16.40 20.23
CA SER A 184 1.27 -16.37 20.45
C SER A 184 0.73 -15.11 19.80
N HIS A 185 -0.39 -15.23 19.09
CA HIS A 185 -1.17 -14.07 18.74
C HIS A 185 -1.99 -13.69 19.98
N THR A 186 -1.55 -12.68 20.72
CA THR A 186 -2.29 -12.06 21.83
C THR A 186 -2.98 -10.77 21.37
N GLY A 187 -3.97 -10.28 22.13
CA GLY A 187 -4.70 -9.03 21.84
C GLY A 187 -5.80 -9.15 20.78
N SER A 188 -6.30 -8.02 20.27
CA SER A 188 -7.43 -7.92 19.33
C SER A 188 -7.08 -8.28 17.87
N HIS A 189 -6.32 -9.37 17.67
CA HIS A 189 -5.97 -9.88 16.34
C HIS A 189 -6.98 -10.96 15.92
N PRO A 190 -7.36 -11.09 14.63
CA PRO A 190 -8.31 -12.12 14.18
C PRO A 190 -7.81 -13.56 14.37
N GLY A 191 -6.50 -13.73 14.56
CA GLY A 191 -5.85 -14.98 14.94
C GLY A 191 -5.58 -15.12 16.45
N ALA A 192 -6.16 -14.26 17.29
CA ALA A 192 -5.91 -14.25 18.73
C ALA A 192 -6.27 -15.58 19.39
N GLY A 193 -5.42 -15.98 20.34
CA GLY A 193 -5.49 -17.28 21.01
C GLY A 193 -4.80 -18.41 20.23
N TYR A 194 -4.31 -18.15 19.01
CA TYR A 194 -3.47 -19.13 18.31
C TYR A 194 -2.02 -19.02 18.77
N SER A 195 -1.48 -20.13 19.26
CA SER A 195 -0.06 -20.30 19.56
C SER A 195 0.59 -21.15 18.48
N TRP A 196 1.72 -20.69 17.97
CA TRP A 196 2.46 -21.43 16.96
C TRP A 196 3.08 -22.70 17.56
N LYS A 197 2.93 -23.83 16.87
CA LYS A 197 3.51 -25.12 17.30
C LYS A 197 5.04 -25.09 17.36
N THR A 198 5.65 -24.28 16.49
CA THR A 198 7.12 -24.14 16.34
C THR A 198 7.53 -22.68 16.43
N GLY A 199 8.77 -22.42 16.85
CA GLY A 199 9.33 -21.07 16.90
C GLY A 199 9.44 -20.42 15.51
N LYS A 200 9.54 -19.07 15.47
CA LYS A 200 9.61 -18.30 14.21
C LYS A 200 10.78 -18.72 13.32
N HIS A 201 11.94 -19.00 13.94
CA HIS A 201 13.19 -19.36 13.26
C HIS A 201 13.50 -20.86 13.29
N GLN A 202 12.63 -21.69 13.88
CA GLN A 202 12.80 -23.13 13.92
C GLN A 202 12.78 -23.71 12.50
N GLY A 203 13.70 -24.64 12.23
CA GLY A 203 13.84 -25.27 10.92
C GLY A 203 14.42 -24.34 9.84
N MET A 204 15.00 -23.20 10.23
CA MET A 204 15.66 -22.29 9.29
C MET A 204 16.78 -23.00 8.54
N VAL A 205 16.85 -22.74 7.24
CA VAL A 205 17.89 -23.22 6.32
C VAL A 205 18.64 -22.03 5.72
N LYS A 206 19.88 -22.28 5.30
CA LYS A 206 20.68 -21.39 4.49
C LYS A 206 20.62 -21.85 3.03
N MET A 207 20.21 -20.99 2.13
CA MET A 207 20.07 -21.24 0.69
C MET A 207 20.99 -20.30 -0.10
N GLY A 208 21.30 -20.69 -1.35
CA GLY A 208 22.09 -19.89 -2.28
C GLY A 208 23.56 -20.30 -2.27
N GLY A 209 24.46 -19.33 -2.38
CA GLY A 209 25.91 -19.54 -2.43
C GLY A 209 26.70 -18.38 -1.84
N ALA A 210 28.02 -18.43 -1.97
CA ALA A 210 28.90 -17.32 -1.60
C ALA A 210 28.48 -16.04 -2.34
N GLY A 211 28.34 -14.93 -1.62
CA GLY A 211 27.85 -13.64 -2.16
C GLY A 211 26.33 -13.51 -2.30
N GLN A 212 25.56 -14.61 -2.34
CA GLN A 212 24.09 -14.59 -2.44
C GLN A 212 23.46 -15.55 -1.43
N THR A 213 23.48 -15.18 -0.15
CA THR A 213 22.92 -15.99 0.94
C THR A 213 21.49 -15.60 1.25
N GLN A 214 20.61 -16.60 1.35
CA GLN A 214 19.22 -16.42 1.79
C GLN A 214 18.92 -17.33 2.98
N TYR A 215 18.23 -16.79 3.97
CA TYR A 215 17.78 -17.55 5.13
C TYR A 215 16.28 -17.73 5.07
N LEU A 216 15.84 -18.99 5.02
CA LEU A 216 14.44 -19.35 4.85
C LEU A 216 13.95 -20.19 6.01
N THR A 217 12.73 -19.93 6.47
CA THR A 217 11.93 -20.95 7.17
C THR A 217 10.75 -21.36 6.31
N PHE A 218 10.20 -22.53 6.59
CA PHE A 218 9.06 -23.06 5.86
C PHE A 218 7.94 -23.35 6.82
N ARG A 219 6.71 -23.01 6.43
CA ARG A 219 5.51 -23.39 7.16
C ARG A 219 4.55 -24.09 6.24
N ARG A 220 3.84 -25.06 6.80
CA ARG A 220 2.82 -25.81 6.07
C ARG A 220 1.45 -25.26 6.43
N VAL A 221 0.69 -24.92 5.41
CA VAL A 221 -0.77 -24.75 5.49
C VAL A 221 -1.37 -26.07 5.03
N SER A 222 -2.38 -26.56 5.72
CA SER A 222 -3.16 -27.73 5.29
C SER A 222 -4.63 -27.54 5.64
N GLU A 223 -5.47 -28.40 5.09
CA GLU A 223 -6.89 -28.48 5.47
C GLU A 223 -7.08 -28.74 6.97
N ASN A 224 -6.15 -29.47 7.59
CA ASN A 224 -6.16 -29.77 9.03
C ASN A 224 -5.51 -28.66 9.89
N SER A 225 -5.05 -27.56 9.27
CA SER A 225 -4.46 -26.46 10.04
C SER A 225 -5.55 -25.67 10.77
N ASP A 226 -5.26 -25.27 12.01
CA ASP A 226 -6.16 -24.49 12.86
C ASP A 226 -6.79 -23.31 12.09
N PRO A 227 -8.12 -23.07 12.20
CA PRO A 227 -8.81 -21.94 11.58
C PRO A 227 -8.15 -20.57 11.79
N LYS A 228 -7.50 -20.35 12.92
CA LYS A 228 -6.86 -19.09 13.30
C LYS A 228 -5.41 -18.96 12.83
N SER A 229 -4.80 -20.04 12.34
CA SER A 229 -3.34 -20.11 12.08
C SER A 229 -2.82 -19.28 10.91
N TRP A 230 -3.68 -18.96 9.93
CA TRP A 230 -3.30 -18.28 8.69
C TRP A 230 -4.23 -17.09 8.39
N ARG A 231 -4.57 -16.33 9.43
CA ARG A 231 -5.38 -15.11 9.30
C ARG A 231 -4.50 -13.87 9.20
N ARG A 232 -4.79 -13.03 8.21
CA ARG A 232 -4.26 -11.69 8.11
C ARG A 232 -5.10 -10.73 8.97
N PRO A 233 -4.48 -9.81 9.73
CA PRO A 233 -5.21 -8.79 10.48
C PRO A 233 -5.96 -7.82 9.58
N THR A 234 -6.98 -7.17 10.15
CA THR A 234 -7.60 -5.99 9.56
C THR A 234 -6.51 -4.93 9.34
N ILE A 235 -6.50 -4.34 8.14
CA ILE A 235 -5.69 -3.17 7.82
C ILE A 235 -6.61 -1.96 7.93
N LYS A 236 -6.25 -1.04 8.82
CA LYS A 236 -6.98 0.22 9.01
C LYS A 236 -6.97 1.07 7.72
N PRO A 237 -8.06 1.79 7.42
CA PRO A 237 -8.10 2.73 6.31
C PRO A 237 -7.03 3.81 6.46
N LYS A 238 -6.54 4.29 5.32
CA LYS A 238 -5.63 5.44 5.20
C LYS A 238 -6.23 6.40 4.19
N PRO A 239 -7.13 7.30 4.62
CA PRO A 239 -7.96 8.08 3.71
C PRO A 239 -7.16 9.25 3.10
N ILE A 240 -6.29 8.91 2.15
CA ILE A 240 -5.38 9.86 1.51
C ILE A 240 -6.16 10.93 0.76
N ARG A 241 -7.24 10.58 0.06
CA ARG A 241 -8.07 11.54 -0.65
C ARG A 241 -8.67 12.59 0.30
N GLU A 242 -9.21 12.17 1.43
CA GLU A 242 -9.77 13.10 2.43
C GLU A 242 -8.70 14.04 2.95
N ALA A 243 -7.51 13.52 3.25
CA ALA A 243 -6.39 14.32 3.69
C ALA A 243 -5.89 15.30 2.63
N VAL A 244 -5.84 14.91 1.34
CA VAL A 244 -5.49 15.83 0.24
C VAL A 244 -6.49 16.97 0.18
N ILE A 245 -7.79 16.64 0.17
CA ILE A 245 -8.86 17.65 0.08
C ILE A 245 -8.74 18.65 1.23
N GLU A 246 -8.62 18.15 2.46
CA GLU A 246 -8.48 18.98 3.65
C GLU A 246 -7.25 19.89 3.56
N ASN A 247 -6.09 19.31 3.22
CA ASN A 247 -4.82 20.03 3.27
C ASN A 247 -4.60 20.99 2.09
N THR A 248 -5.31 20.80 0.97
CA THR A 248 -5.20 21.69 -0.20
C THR A 248 -6.34 22.69 -0.33
N ARG A 249 -7.45 22.53 0.41
CA ARG A 249 -8.69 23.31 0.21
C ARG A 249 -8.45 24.82 0.21
N ASP A 250 -7.78 25.34 1.22
CA ASP A 250 -7.61 26.80 1.36
C ASP A 250 -6.71 27.36 0.26
N GLN A 251 -5.62 26.67 -0.06
CA GLN A 251 -4.72 27.07 -1.15
C GLN A 251 -5.40 27.01 -2.52
N VAL A 252 -6.20 25.97 -2.80
CA VAL A 252 -6.99 25.89 -4.04
C VAL A 252 -7.97 27.05 -4.13
N ARG A 253 -8.68 27.36 -3.04
CA ARG A 253 -9.60 28.49 -2.98
C ARG A 253 -8.87 29.81 -3.27
N ASP A 254 -7.73 30.04 -2.63
CA ASP A 254 -6.95 31.26 -2.82
C ASP A 254 -6.46 31.40 -4.26
N MET A 255 -5.98 30.32 -4.88
CA MET A 255 -5.55 30.31 -6.28
C MET A 255 -6.69 30.71 -7.22
N ILE A 256 -7.89 30.14 -7.04
CA ILE A 256 -9.05 30.43 -7.87
C ILE A 256 -9.52 31.88 -7.67
N VAL A 257 -9.61 32.34 -6.42
CA VAL A 257 -9.99 33.72 -6.10
C VAL A 257 -9.02 34.72 -6.73
N GLN A 258 -7.71 34.46 -6.65
CA GLN A 258 -6.70 35.32 -7.29
C GLN A 258 -6.80 35.30 -8.81
N GLY A 259 -7.05 34.14 -9.43
CA GLY A 259 -7.30 34.04 -10.87
C GLY A 259 -8.51 34.88 -11.29
N PHE A 260 -9.60 34.75 -10.55
CA PHE A 260 -10.82 35.49 -10.81
C PHE A 260 -10.66 37.00 -10.63
N GLN A 261 -9.96 37.44 -9.57
CA GLN A 261 -9.65 38.86 -9.37
C GLN A 261 -8.83 39.45 -10.52
N LYS A 262 -7.87 38.69 -11.07
CA LYS A 262 -7.10 39.11 -12.26
C LYS A 262 -7.98 39.23 -13.49
N ASP A 263 -8.92 38.31 -13.69
CA ASP A 263 -9.88 38.39 -14.78
C ASP A 263 -10.79 39.62 -14.65
N LEU A 264 -11.29 39.92 -13.44
CA LEU A 264 -12.08 41.13 -13.18
C LEU A 264 -11.30 42.41 -13.46
N ALA A 265 -10.03 42.47 -13.02
CA ALA A 265 -9.16 43.60 -13.28
C ALA A 265 -8.90 43.78 -14.80
N ALA A 266 -8.63 42.68 -15.52
CA ALA A 266 -8.43 42.69 -16.96
C ALA A 266 -9.68 43.11 -17.75
N ALA A 267 -10.88 42.82 -17.21
CA ALA A 267 -12.15 43.25 -17.78
C ALA A 267 -12.53 44.70 -17.45
N GLY A 268 -11.73 45.42 -16.65
CA GLY A 268 -12.03 46.78 -16.19
C GLY A 268 -13.15 46.84 -15.14
N LEU A 269 -13.46 45.71 -14.49
CA LEU A 269 -14.50 45.56 -13.48
C LEU A 269 -13.95 45.51 -12.04
N GLY A 270 -12.63 45.53 -11.87
CA GLY A 270 -11.95 45.57 -10.57
C GLY A 270 -11.69 47.02 -10.13
N GLY A 271 -12.70 47.69 -9.58
CA GLY A 271 -12.56 49.02 -8.97
C GLY A 271 -13.28 49.08 -7.63
N GLY A 272 -12.52 49.24 -6.54
CA GLY A 272 -13.00 49.41 -5.16
C GLY A 272 -12.31 48.49 -4.18
#